data_AF-A0A1F2RUL5-F1
#
_entry.id   AF-A0A1F2RUL5-F1
#
_cell.length_a   1.000
_cell.length_b   1.000
_cell.length_c   1.000
_cell.angle_alpha   90.00
_cell.angle_beta   90.00
_cell.angle_gamma   90.00
#
_symmetry.space_group_name_H-M   'P 1'
#
loop_
_entity.id
_entity.type
_entity.pdbx_description
1 polymer ?
#
loop_
_entity_poly.entity_id
_entity_poly.type
_entity_poly.pdbx_seq_one_letter_code
_entity_poly.pdbx_strand_id
1 'polypeptide(L)'
;MLLAKLLESGKPPHAVEGQQEKHDESEAPSKGGGDKVGKIPMPAQLRVFMQKTTVTEEQLRTVLTFEDDEVHFLKEPTPGKIAKGQTQWALLLALKSAITSNTFSVDPEAVRSICQEKGFYDKANFAKNFKQEATAKLFKKPLEPQGEPQALSSDGLTALGQLVKTLAGAS
;
A
#
# COMPACT_ATOMS: atom_id res chain seq x y z
N MET A 1 39.01 47.94 -22.68
CA MET A 1 39.70 48.58 -23.83
C MET A 1 39.16 47.96 -25.10
N LEU A 2 38.67 48.82 -26.00
CA LEU A 2 38.37 48.67 -27.45
C LEU A 2 37.46 47.51 -27.93
N LEU A 3 36.23 47.79 -28.39
CA LEU A 3 35.83 48.19 -29.78
C LEU A 3 36.21 47.11 -30.83
N ALA A 4 35.37 46.61 -31.75
CA ALA A 4 34.06 47.06 -32.25
C ALA A 4 33.46 46.04 -33.26
N LYS A 5 32.21 46.34 -33.72
CA LYS A 5 31.59 46.02 -35.03
C LYS A 5 31.10 44.58 -35.28
N LEU A 6 29.97 44.29 -35.92
CA LEU A 6 29.03 45.11 -36.70
C LEU A 6 27.65 44.43 -36.77
N LEU A 7 26.60 45.26 -36.85
CA LEU A 7 25.25 44.95 -37.31
C LEU A 7 25.24 44.38 -38.74
N GLU A 8 24.25 43.53 -39.05
CA GLU A 8 23.51 43.67 -40.31
C GLU A 8 22.05 43.21 -40.20
N SER A 9 21.19 43.98 -40.87
CA SER A 9 19.74 44.07 -40.74
C SER A 9 19.09 43.44 -41.96
N GLY A 10 17.96 42.73 -41.80
CA GLY A 10 17.15 42.30 -42.93
C GLY A 10 15.75 41.82 -42.53
N LYS A 11 14.74 42.64 -42.82
CA LYS A 11 13.28 42.39 -42.72
C LYS A 11 12.65 42.95 -44.01
N PRO A 12 11.36 42.73 -44.40
CA PRO A 12 10.39 41.60 -44.40
C PRO A 12 9.97 41.32 -45.88
N PRO A 13 8.71 40.97 -46.28
CA PRO A 13 7.58 40.22 -45.68
C PRO A 13 7.11 39.04 -46.57
N HIS A 14 6.24 38.16 -46.07
CA HIS A 14 5.10 37.67 -46.86
C HIS A 14 3.99 37.17 -45.93
N ALA A 15 2.82 37.76 -46.12
CA ALA A 15 1.54 37.36 -45.56
C ALA A 15 0.88 36.32 -46.49
N VAL A 16 0.27 35.29 -45.91
CA VAL A 16 -0.84 34.51 -46.49
C VAL A 16 -1.59 33.91 -45.28
N GLU A 17 -2.71 34.49 -44.87
CA GLU A 17 -4.07 33.98 -45.10
C GLU A 17 -4.28 32.51 -44.68
N GLY A 18 -5.01 32.34 -43.58
CA GLY A 18 -5.46 31.05 -43.06
C GLY A 18 -6.80 31.22 -42.36
N GLN A 19 -7.80 30.52 -42.88
CA GLN A 19 -9.22 30.68 -42.65
C GLN A 19 -9.71 30.25 -41.27
N GLN A 20 -10.85 30.84 -40.95
CA GLN A 20 -11.72 30.65 -39.80
C GLN A 20 -12.57 29.40 -39.98
N GLU A 21 -12.45 28.41 -39.10
CA GLU A 21 -13.45 27.35 -38.93
C GLU A 21 -13.93 27.27 -37.48
N LYS A 22 -15.27 27.28 -37.37
CA LYS A 22 -16.08 27.17 -36.17
C LYS A 22 -15.83 25.84 -35.46
N HIS A 23 -15.68 25.88 -34.14
CA HIS A 23 -16.04 24.75 -33.28
C HIS A 23 -16.97 25.28 -32.17
N ASP A 24 -18.26 25.12 -32.42
CA ASP A 24 -19.28 24.97 -31.39
C ASP A 24 -19.67 23.50 -31.47
N GLU A 25 -19.25 22.69 -30.50
CA GLU A 25 -20.10 21.59 -30.07
C GLU A 25 -19.77 21.23 -28.62
N SER A 26 -20.85 21.20 -27.85
CA SER A 26 -20.89 20.86 -26.44
C SER A 26 -20.65 19.36 -26.28
N GLU A 27 -19.69 18.96 -25.45
CA GLU A 27 -19.71 17.61 -24.88
C GLU A 27 -19.45 17.69 -23.38
N ALA A 28 -20.45 17.25 -22.63
CA ALA A 28 -20.44 17.15 -21.18
C ALA A 28 -19.28 16.25 -20.72
N PRO A 29 -18.68 16.50 -19.53
CA PRO A 29 -17.80 15.51 -18.93
C PRO A 29 -18.65 14.29 -18.52
N SER A 30 -18.61 13.28 -19.37
CA SER A 30 -19.20 11.97 -19.10
C SER A 30 -18.50 11.35 -17.89
N LYS A 31 -19.31 11.01 -16.89
CA LYS A 31 -18.94 10.18 -15.75
C LYS A 31 -18.35 8.86 -16.25
N GLY A 32 -17.13 8.57 -15.86
CA GLY A 32 -16.49 7.31 -16.20
C GLY A 32 -15.09 7.14 -15.59
N GLY A 33 -14.88 7.60 -14.36
CA GLY A 33 -13.72 7.21 -13.55
C GLY A 33 -13.87 5.77 -13.10
N GLY A 34 -13.81 4.83 -14.05
CA GLY A 34 -13.52 3.44 -13.74
C GLY A 34 -12.04 3.38 -13.41
N ASP A 35 -11.70 3.69 -12.15
CA ASP A 35 -10.38 3.45 -11.62
C ASP A 35 -9.96 2.05 -12.03
N LYS A 36 -8.79 1.95 -12.67
CA LYS A 36 -8.16 0.67 -12.97
C LYS A 36 -7.71 0.08 -11.64
N VAL A 37 -8.65 -0.39 -10.82
CA VAL A 37 -8.37 -1.19 -9.64
C VAL A 37 -7.57 -2.38 -10.14
N GLY A 38 -6.26 -2.34 -9.91
CA GLY A 38 -5.34 -3.32 -10.48
C GLY A 38 -5.66 -4.70 -9.92
N LYS A 39 -5.46 -5.71 -10.76
CA LYS A 39 -5.68 -7.09 -10.35
C LYS A 39 -4.64 -7.46 -9.29
N ILE A 40 -5.09 -7.78 -8.08
CA ILE A 40 -4.22 -8.24 -7.00
C ILE A 40 -3.45 -9.49 -7.48
N PRO A 41 -2.10 -9.48 -7.44
CA PRO A 41 -1.32 -10.68 -7.73
C PRO A 41 -1.71 -11.83 -6.81
N MET A 42 -1.77 -13.05 -7.34
CA MET A 42 -2.07 -14.26 -6.57
C MET A 42 -0.89 -15.25 -6.53
N PRO A 43 0.23 -14.91 -5.86
CA PRO A 43 1.35 -15.82 -5.68
C PRO A 43 0.95 -17.14 -5.00
N ALA A 44 1.80 -18.16 -5.13
CA ALA A 44 1.51 -19.50 -4.62
C ALA A 44 1.23 -19.50 -3.10
N GLN A 45 2.03 -18.77 -2.31
CA GLN A 45 1.84 -18.71 -0.86
C GLN A 45 0.53 -18.00 -0.49
N LEU A 46 0.16 -16.93 -1.21
CA LEU A 46 -1.10 -16.23 -0.98
C LEU A 46 -2.31 -17.14 -1.26
N ARG A 47 -2.28 -17.90 -2.37
CA ARG A 47 -3.33 -18.87 -2.70
C ARG A 47 -3.48 -19.96 -1.64
N VAL A 48 -2.37 -20.50 -1.15
CA VAL A 48 -2.37 -21.50 -0.07
C VAL A 48 -2.91 -20.91 1.22
N PHE A 49 -2.52 -19.68 1.57
CA PHE A 49 -3.05 -18.95 2.72
C PHE A 49 -4.57 -18.80 2.62
N MET A 50 -5.08 -18.35 1.48
CA MET A 50 -6.52 -18.17 1.25
C MET A 50 -7.29 -19.49 1.42
N GLN A 51 -6.78 -20.59 0.87
CA GLN A 51 -7.37 -21.92 1.03
C GLN A 51 -7.41 -22.35 2.51
N LYS A 52 -6.30 -22.19 3.24
CA LYS A 52 -6.19 -22.59 4.65
C LYS A 52 -7.05 -21.77 5.60
N THR A 53 -7.19 -20.48 5.31
CA THR A 53 -7.89 -19.53 6.18
C THR A 53 -9.32 -19.24 5.73
N THR A 54 -9.75 -19.81 4.60
CA THR A 54 -11.02 -19.53 3.93
C THR A 54 -11.26 -18.03 3.67
N VAL A 55 -10.17 -17.28 3.47
CA VAL A 55 -10.22 -15.90 3.00
C VAL A 55 -10.52 -15.89 1.50
N THR A 56 -11.53 -15.15 1.08
CA THR A 56 -11.91 -15.03 -0.33
C THR A 56 -11.20 -13.87 -1.01
N GLU A 57 -11.12 -13.88 -2.35
CA GLU A 57 -10.58 -12.76 -3.11
C GLU A 57 -11.41 -11.49 -2.90
N GLU A 58 -12.73 -11.61 -2.79
CA GLU A 58 -13.65 -10.51 -2.49
C GLU A 58 -13.35 -9.85 -1.15
N GLN A 59 -13.03 -10.64 -0.12
CA GLN A 59 -12.60 -10.12 1.18
C GLN A 59 -11.27 -9.38 1.07
N LEU A 60 -10.31 -9.89 0.30
CA LEU A 60 -9.05 -9.18 0.05
C LEU A 60 -9.30 -7.84 -0.67
N ARG A 61 -10.12 -7.83 -1.72
CA ARG A 61 -10.48 -6.61 -2.47
C ARG A 61 -11.24 -5.59 -1.62
N THR A 62 -11.92 -6.02 -0.58
CA THR A 62 -12.57 -5.12 0.39
C THR A 62 -11.54 -4.44 1.31
N VAL A 63 -10.43 -5.11 1.59
CA VAL A 63 -9.41 -4.67 2.55
C VAL A 63 -8.28 -3.90 1.88
N LEU A 64 -7.94 -4.21 0.63
CA LEU A 64 -6.83 -3.61 -0.09
C LEU A 64 -7.09 -3.50 -1.60
N THR A 65 -6.34 -2.58 -2.23
CA THR A 65 -6.17 -2.49 -3.69
C THR A 65 -4.70 -2.70 -4.05
N PHE A 66 -4.43 -3.02 -5.31
CA PHE A 66 -3.09 -3.14 -5.87
C PHE A 66 -2.98 -2.24 -7.09
N GLU A 67 -2.21 -1.17 -6.98
CA GLU A 67 -2.07 -0.11 -8.00
C GLU A 67 -0.60 0.30 -8.07
N ASP A 68 -0.08 0.58 -9.27
CA ASP A 68 1.32 0.98 -9.49
C ASP A 68 2.36 0.07 -8.83
N ASP A 69 2.13 -1.25 -8.89
CA ASP A 69 2.93 -2.30 -8.25
C ASP A 69 3.01 -2.22 -6.71
N GLU A 70 2.13 -1.43 -6.10
CA GLU A 70 2.03 -1.25 -4.66
C GLU A 70 0.69 -1.74 -4.08
N VAL A 71 0.74 -2.24 -2.84
CA VAL A 71 -0.44 -2.58 -2.05
C VAL A 71 -0.84 -1.40 -1.19
N HIS A 72 -2.10 -0.97 -1.33
CA HIS A 72 -2.74 0.05 -0.50
C HIS A 72 -3.89 -0.55 0.31
N PHE A 73 -3.93 -0.29 1.61
CA PHE A 73 -5.02 -0.76 2.47
C PHE A 73 -6.20 0.22 2.43
N LEU A 74 -7.36 -0.28 2.03
CA LEU A 74 -8.64 0.44 2.05
C LEU A 74 -9.30 0.39 3.44
N LYS A 75 -9.00 -0.67 4.20
CA LYS A 75 -9.50 -0.88 5.58
C LYS A 75 -8.32 -1.06 6.51
N GLU A 76 -8.33 -0.27 7.57
CA GLU A 76 -7.25 -0.22 8.56
C GLU A 76 -7.73 -0.68 9.94
N PRO A 77 -6.80 -1.08 10.83
CA PRO A 77 -7.10 -1.32 12.24
C PRO A 77 -7.82 -0.12 12.86
N THR A 78 -8.98 -0.38 13.50
CA THR A 78 -9.72 0.67 14.20
C THR A 78 -8.91 1.19 15.40
N PRO A 79 -8.91 2.51 15.67
CA PRO A 79 -8.33 3.07 16.88
C PRO A 79 -8.85 2.37 18.13
N GLY A 80 -7.96 2.05 19.05
CA GLY A 80 -8.28 1.26 20.24
C GLY A 80 -7.04 0.97 21.06
N LYS A 81 -6.89 -0.28 21.53
CA LYS A 81 -5.69 -0.68 22.28
C LYS A 81 -4.45 -0.61 21.37
N ILE A 82 -3.48 0.23 21.75
CA ILE A 82 -2.21 0.42 21.04
C ILE A 82 -1.56 -0.91 20.64
N ALA A 83 -1.38 -1.82 21.61
CA ALA A 83 -0.77 -3.13 21.37
C ALA A 83 -1.53 -3.96 20.31
N LYS A 84 -2.88 -3.89 20.31
CA LYS A 84 -3.69 -4.60 19.32
C LYS A 84 -3.45 -4.02 17.91
N GLY A 85 -3.46 -2.70 17.78
CA GLY A 85 -3.20 -2.05 16.50
C GLY A 85 -1.79 -2.31 15.96
N GLN A 86 -0.77 -2.31 16.83
CA GLN A 86 0.60 -2.68 16.46
C GLN A 86 0.67 -4.09 15.85
N THR A 87 0.06 -5.08 16.52
CA THR A 87 -0.01 -6.45 16.02
C THR A 87 -0.79 -6.55 14.72
N GLN A 88 -1.93 -5.87 14.60
CA GLN A 88 -2.74 -5.89 13.38
C GLN A 88 -1.98 -5.28 12.19
N TRP A 89 -1.28 -4.17 12.38
CA TRP A 89 -0.42 -3.59 11.33
C TRP A 89 0.71 -4.52 10.93
N ALA A 90 1.36 -5.21 11.88
CA ALA A 90 2.38 -6.20 11.56
C ALA A 90 1.85 -7.35 10.69
N LEU A 91 0.63 -7.83 10.97
CA LEU A 91 -0.04 -8.85 10.16
C LEU A 91 -0.37 -8.33 8.74
N LEU A 92 -0.91 -7.11 8.64
CA LEU A 92 -1.23 -6.50 7.34
C LEU A 92 0.02 -6.28 6.49
N LEU A 93 1.13 -5.81 7.08
CA LEU A 93 2.39 -5.67 6.36
C LEU A 93 2.95 -7.03 5.87
N ALA A 94 2.76 -8.10 6.64
CA ALA A 94 3.08 -9.45 6.18
C ALA A 94 2.21 -9.90 5.00
N LEU A 95 0.93 -9.49 4.95
CA LEU A 95 0.07 -9.70 3.78
C LEU A 95 0.58 -8.93 2.56
N LYS A 96 0.97 -7.65 2.73
CA LYS A 96 1.60 -6.85 1.66
C LYS A 96 2.83 -7.58 1.09
N SER A 97 3.73 -8.05 1.96
CA SER A 97 4.91 -8.83 1.56
C SER A 97 4.55 -10.14 0.82
N ALA A 98 3.47 -10.80 1.21
CA ALA A 98 3.02 -12.01 0.52
C ALA A 98 2.52 -11.75 -0.91
N ILE A 99 1.88 -10.59 -1.13
CA ILE A 99 1.42 -10.15 -2.46
C ILE A 99 2.62 -9.78 -3.35
N THR A 100 3.57 -9.00 -2.82
CA THR A 100 4.68 -8.44 -3.60
C THR A 100 5.87 -9.39 -3.75
N SER A 101 6.09 -10.27 -2.77
CA SER A 101 7.33 -11.06 -2.63
C SER A 101 7.06 -12.54 -2.34
N ASN A 102 5.80 -12.98 -2.42
CA ASN A 102 5.38 -14.37 -2.20
C ASN A 102 5.82 -14.94 -0.83
N THR A 103 6.05 -14.09 0.17
CA THR A 103 6.46 -14.49 1.53
C THR A 103 5.69 -13.70 2.58
N PHE A 104 5.11 -14.39 3.57
CA PHE A 104 4.47 -13.74 4.71
C PHE A 104 5.51 -13.33 5.75
N SER A 105 6.29 -12.29 5.45
CA SER A 105 7.29 -11.73 6.36
C SER A 105 7.05 -10.26 6.61
N VAL A 106 7.49 -9.79 7.77
CA VAL A 106 7.37 -8.39 8.17
C VAL A 106 8.68 -7.86 8.69
N ASP A 107 9.05 -6.66 8.22
CA ASP A 107 10.17 -5.88 8.71
C ASP A 107 9.76 -5.10 9.98
N PRO A 108 10.46 -5.26 11.11
CA PRO A 108 10.19 -4.50 12.34
C PRO A 108 10.19 -2.99 12.16
N GLU A 109 11.06 -2.43 11.30
CA GLU A 109 11.13 -0.98 11.10
C GLU A 109 9.96 -0.47 10.25
N ALA A 110 9.51 -1.24 9.25
CA ALA A 110 8.27 -0.95 8.55
C ALA A 110 7.05 -0.93 9.50
N VAL A 111 6.97 -1.88 10.45
CA VAL A 111 5.89 -1.88 11.48
C VAL A 111 5.97 -0.64 12.35
N ARG A 112 7.17 -0.28 12.79
CA ARG A 112 7.38 0.92 13.60
C ARG A 112 6.92 2.17 12.86
N SER A 113 7.36 2.33 11.61
CA SER A 113 7.04 3.48 10.77
C SER A 113 5.54 3.63 10.57
N ILE A 114 4.85 2.57 10.15
CA ILE A 114 3.39 2.63 9.95
C ILE A 114 2.65 2.87 11.27
N CYS A 115 3.13 2.31 12.39
CA CYS A 115 2.52 2.58 13.69
C CYS A 115 2.70 4.05 14.11
N GLN A 116 3.81 4.69 13.75
CA GLN A 116 4.01 6.12 14.02
C GLN A 116 3.07 6.97 13.18
N GLU A 117 2.97 6.66 11.89
CA GLU A 117 2.05 7.34 10.96
C GLU A 117 0.59 7.24 11.40
N LYS A 118 0.16 6.04 11.83
CA LYS A 118 -1.24 5.72 12.14
C LYS A 118 -1.62 5.92 13.60
N GLY A 119 -0.72 6.45 14.43
CA GLY A 119 -1.00 6.74 15.84
C GLY A 119 -1.05 5.51 16.78
N PHE A 120 -0.47 4.39 16.37
CA PHE A 120 -0.32 3.18 17.19
C PHE A 120 1.08 3.03 17.80
N TYR A 121 1.96 4.01 17.67
CA TYR A 121 3.31 3.93 18.22
C TYR A 121 3.38 4.42 19.67
N ASP A 122 3.87 3.55 20.54
CA ASP A 122 4.26 3.89 21.92
C ASP A 122 5.73 3.49 22.09
N LYS A 123 6.61 4.50 22.17
CA LYS A 123 8.06 4.28 22.26
C LYS A 123 8.46 3.40 23.45
N ALA A 124 7.80 3.55 24.60
CA ALA A 124 8.15 2.82 25.81
C ALA A 124 7.69 1.36 25.74
N ASN A 125 6.57 1.09 25.06
CA ASN A 125 5.94 -0.22 25.06
C ASN A 125 6.04 -1.00 23.75
N PHE A 126 6.48 -0.39 22.64
CA PHE A 126 6.52 -1.04 21.32
C PHE A 126 7.25 -2.39 21.35
N ALA A 127 8.53 -2.39 21.74
CA ALA A 127 9.32 -3.62 21.83
C ALA A 127 8.74 -4.63 22.85
N LYS A 128 8.18 -4.13 23.95
CA LYS A 128 7.57 -4.97 24.99
C LYS A 128 6.33 -5.69 24.46
N ASN A 129 5.49 -5.01 23.69
CA ASN A 129 4.26 -5.58 23.14
C ASN A 129 4.53 -6.72 22.16
N PHE A 130 5.61 -6.66 21.38
CA PHE A 130 6.03 -7.75 20.49
C PHE A 130 6.70 -8.93 21.20
N LYS A 131 7.19 -8.73 22.43
CA LYS A 131 7.75 -9.79 23.28
C LYS A 131 6.69 -10.52 24.12
N GLN A 132 5.48 -9.98 24.23
CA GLN A 132 4.38 -10.65 24.93
C GLN A 132 4.02 -11.94 24.20
N GLU A 133 3.77 -13.01 24.94
CA GLU A 133 3.50 -14.35 24.41
C GLU A 133 2.41 -14.35 23.31
N ALA A 134 1.33 -13.60 23.54
CA ALA A 134 0.21 -13.50 22.61
C ALA A 134 0.61 -12.95 21.23
N THR A 135 1.58 -12.03 21.17
CA THR A 135 2.10 -11.44 19.93
C THR A 135 3.29 -12.23 19.41
N ALA A 136 4.21 -12.64 20.28
CA ALA A 136 5.45 -13.33 19.91
C ALA A 136 5.17 -14.64 19.16
N LYS A 137 4.16 -15.40 19.57
CA LYS A 137 3.78 -16.66 18.92
C LYS A 137 3.27 -16.50 17.48
N LEU A 138 2.89 -15.30 17.06
CA LEU A 138 2.41 -15.02 15.70
C LEU A 138 3.56 -15.01 14.67
N PHE A 139 4.80 -14.98 15.14
CA PHE A 139 5.99 -14.90 14.30
C PHE A 139 6.90 -16.09 14.58
N LYS A 140 7.72 -16.48 13.58
CA LYS A 140 8.65 -17.61 13.76
C LYS A 140 9.75 -17.32 14.78
N LYS A 141 10.13 -16.06 14.91
CA LYS A 141 11.00 -15.55 15.99
C LYS A 141 10.43 -14.22 16.47
N PRO A 142 10.77 -13.78 17.68
CA PRO A 142 10.34 -12.48 18.19
C PRO A 142 10.69 -11.35 17.22
N LEU A 143 9.76 -10.38 17.05
CA LEU A 143 10.07 -9.13 16.37
C LEU A 143 10.92 -8.25 17.29
N GLU A 144 12.18 -8.10 16.92
CA GLU A 144 13.11 -7.22 17.61
C GLU A 144 13.19 -5.87 16.88
N PRO A 145 13.21 -4.73 17.60
CA PRO A 145 13.45 -3.43 16.98
C PRO A 145 14.75 -3.44 16.18
N GLN A 146 14.74 -2.92 14.96
CA GLN A 146 15.90 -2.95 14.05
C GLN A 146 16.45 -4.36 13.77
N GLY A 147 15.65 -5.40 14.01
CA GLY A 147 16.00 -6.79 13.72
C GLY A 147 15.69 -7.20 12.29
N GLU A 148 16.07 -8.43 11.96
CA GLU A 148 15.79 -9.04 10.66
C GLU A 148 14.27 -9.22 10.43
N PRO A 149 13.79 -9.16 9.17
CA PRO A 149 12.41 -9.48 8.84
C PRO A 149 12.01 -10.87 9.34
N GLN A 150 10.84 -10.96 9.98
CA GLN A 150 10.33 -12.21 10.56
C GLN A 150 9.12 -12.73 9.78
N ALA A 151 9.17 -14.02 9.43
CA ALA A 151 8.03 -14.70 8.84
C ALA A 151 6.94 -14.98 9.88
N LEU A 152 5.69 -15.01 9.43
CA LEU A 152 4.56 -15.45 10.26
C LEU A 152 4.70 -16.94 10.63
N SER A 153 4.24 -17.28 11.82
CA SER A 153 4.01 -18.65 12.26
C SER A 153 2.67 -19.17 11.72
N SER A 154 2.31 -20.42 12.05
CA SER A 154 0.95 -20.94 11.77
C SER A 154 -0.12 -20.10 12.47
N ASP A 155 0.09 -19.77 13.75
CA ASP A 155 -0.81 -18.91 14.52
C ASP A 155 -0.90 -17.51 13.90
N GLY A 156 0.21 -16.98 13.38
CA GLY A 156 0.23 -15.71 12.67
C GLY A 156 -0.60 -15.72 11.39
N LEU A 157 -0.49 -16.78 10.59
CA LEU A 157 -1.33 -16.93 9.38
C LEU A 157 -2.82 -17.06 9.74
N THR A 158 -3.16 -17.82 10.78
CA THR A 158 -4.55 -17.90 11.25
C THR A 158 -5.07 -16.54 11.73
N ALA A 159 -4.28 -15.82 12.53
CA ALA A 159 -4.62 -14.49 13.01
C ALA A 159 -4.78 -13.47 11.87
N LEU A 160 -3.91 -13.52 10.85
CA LEU A 160 -4.04 -12.70 9.66
C LEU A 160 -5.34 -13.01 8.89
N GLY A 161 -5.68 -14.28 8.72
CA GLY A 161 -6.93 -14.67 8.07
C GLY A 161 -8.16 -14.14 8.79
N GLN A 162 -8.19 -14.22 10.12
CA GLN A 162 -9.25 -13.65 10.95
C GLN A 162 -9.30 -12.11 10.84
N LEU A 163 -8.15 -11.46 10.81
CA LEU A 163 -8.06 -10.02 10.66
C LEU A 163 -8.65 -9.55 9.33
N VAL A 164 -8.30 -10.20 8.22
CA VAL A 164 -8.84 -9.87 6.90
C VAL A 164 -10.36 -9.99 6.88
N LYS A 165 -10.91 -11.08 7.42
CA LYS A 165 -12.37 -11.28 7.49
C LYS A 165 -13.04 -10.20 8.33
N THR A 166 -12.48 -9.89 9.50
CA THR A 166 -12.99 -8.84 10.39
C THR A 166 -13.02 -7.48 9.68
N LEU A 167 -11.94 -7.10 9.00
CA LEU A 167 -11.85 -5.83 8.27
C LEU A 167 -12.79 -5.79 7.05
N ALA A 168 -13.04 -6.93 6.42
CA ALA A 168 -14.02 -7.07 5.34
C ALA A 168 -15.47 -7.07 5.84
N GLY A 169 -15.71 -7.01 7.16
CA GLY A 169 -17.07 -7.05 7.74
C GLY A 169 -17.68 -8.45 7.81
N ALA A 170 -16.91 -9.51 7.55
CA ALA A 170 -17.32 -10.88 7.76
C ALA A 170 -16.97 -11.30 9.20
N SER A 171 -17.98 -11.32 10.09
CA SER A 171 -17.87 -11.81 11.46
C SER A 171 -18.36 -13.25 11.57
#